data_AF-A0A1H4NVI9-F1
#
_entry.id   AF-A0A1H4NVI9-F1
#
_cell.length_a   1.000
_cell.length_b   1.000
_cell.length_c   1.000
_cell.angle_alpha   90.00
_cell.angle_beta   90.00
_cell.angle_gamma   90.00
#
_symmetry.space_group_name_H-M   'P 1'
#
loop_
_entity.id
_entity.type
_entity.pdbx_description
1 polymer ?
#
loop_
_entity_poly.entity_id
_entity_poly.type
_entity_poly.pdbx_seq_one_letter_code
_entity_poly.pdbx_strand_id
1 'polypeptide(L)' 'MSARQVLLLQAALAGGVVTALVIKELPGIMRELRIFRMTGGPGANRRYP' A
#
# COMPACT_ATOMS: atom_id res chain seq x y z
N MET A 1 12.88 31.93 -9.03
CA MET A 1 12.79 30.61 -8.34
C MET A 1 13.99 30.47 -7.44
N SER A 2 13.80 30.41 -6.12
CA SER A 2 14.91 30.21 -5.16
C SER A 2 15.16 28.72 -4.90
N ALA A 3 16.37 28.36 -4.48
CA ALA A 3 16.74 26.97 -4.16
C ALA A 3 15.77 26.32 -3.15
N ARG A 4 15.27 27.10 -2.19
CA ARG A 4 14.29 26.64 -1.19
C ARG A 4 12.96 26.24 -1.82
N GLN A 5 12.50 26.98 -2.84
CA GLN A 5 11.25 26.66 -3.55
C GLN A 5 11.40 25.37 -4.36
N VAL A 6 12.55 25.17 -4.99
CA VAL A 6 12.86 23.95 -5.76
C VAL A 6 12.87 22.74 -4.84
N LEU A 7 13.51 22.83 -3.66
CA LEU A 7 13.53 21.74 -2.67
C LEU A 7 12.14 21.40 -2.15
N LEU A 8 11.30 22.41 -1.88
CA LEU A 8 9.91 22.20 -1.46
C LEU A 8 9.08 21.52 -2.56
N LEU A 9 9.26 21.92 -3.82
CA LEU A 9 8.60 21.30 -4.96
C LEU A 9 9.02 19.84 -5.13
N GLN A 10 10.31 19.54 -5.01
CA GLN A 10 10.80 18.16 -5.08
C GLN A 10 10.24 17.30 -3.94
N ALA A 11 10.24 17.82 -2.72
CA ALA A 11 9.66 17.12 -1.57
C ALA A 11 8.16 16.87 -1.74
N ALA A 12 7.41 17.86 -2.22
CA ALA A 12 5.98 17.72 -2.49
C ALA A 12 5.71 16.68 -3.59
N LEU A 13 6.52 16.69 -4.65
CA LEU A 13 6.36 15.78 -5.78
C LEU A 13 6.73 14.34 -5.41
N ALA A 14 7.85 14.14 -4.72
CA ALA A 14 8.25 12.83 -4.20
C ALA A 14 7.23 12.30 -3.17
N GLY A 15 6.82 13.14 -2.22
CA GLY A 15 5.81 12.79 -1.21
C GLY A 15 4.46 12.45 -1.83
N GLY A 16 4.03 13.20 -2.84
CA GLY A 16 2.79 12.94 -3.58
C GLY A 16 2.81 11.60 -4.31
N VAL A 17 3.91 11.26 -4.98
CA VAL A 17 4.08 9.97 -5.67
C VAL A 17 4.04 8.81 -4.67
N VAL A 18 4.79 8.91 -3.56
CA VAL A 18 4.79 7.87 -2.52
C VAL A 18 3.39 7.69 -1.93
N THR A 19 2.70 8.78 -1.60
CA THR A 19 1.34 8.73 -1.04
C THR A 19 0.35 8.11 -2.02
N ALA A 20 0.42 8.47 -3.30
CA ALA A 20 -0.44 7.91 -4.33
C ALA A 20 -0.22 6.40 -4.50
N LEU A 21 1.04 5.94 -4.48
CA LEU A 21 1.36 4.52 -4.51
C LEU A 21 0.82 3.79 -3.27
N VAL A 22 1.01 4.36 -2.07
CA VAL A 22 0.48 3.77 -0.84
C VAL A 22 -1.05 3.63 -0.90
N ILE A 23 -1.77 4.66 -1.33
CA ILE A 23 -3.23 4.62 -1.47
C ILE A 23 -3.66 3.57 -2.52
N LYS A 24 -2.90 3.42 -3.60
CA LYS A 24 -3.20 2.45 -4.66
C LYS A 24 -2.93 1.00 -4.23
N GLU A 25 -1.86 0.75 -3.48
CA GLU A 25 -1.47 -0.59 -3.04
C GLU A 25 -2.20 -1.04 -1.76
N LEU A 26 -2.65 -0.10 -0.92
CA LEU A 26 -3.45 -0.37 0.28
C LEU A 26 -4.69 -1.27 0.05
N PRO A 27 -5.56 -1.04 -0.96
CA PRO A 27 -6.71 -1.92 -1.21
C PRO A 27 -6.29 -3.34 -1.63
N GLY A 28 -5.12 -3.50 -2.28
CA GLY A 28 -4.55 -4.80 -2.60
C GLY A 28 -4.15 -5.56 -1.34
N ILE A 29 -3.40 -4.90 -0.44
CA ILE A 29 -3.01 -5.47 0.86
C ILE A 29 -4.24 -5.79 1.72
N MET A 30 -5.22 -4.89 1.77
CA MET A 30 -6.47 -5.12 2.51
C MET A 30 -7.28 -6.28 1.93
N ARG A 31 -7.28 -6.45 0.61
CA ARG A 31 -7.92 -7.60 -0.06
C ARG A 31 -7.23 -8.89 0.34
N GLU A 32 -5.90 -8.94 0.31
CA GLU A 32 -5.13 -10.11 0.70
C GLU A 32 -5.36 -10.47 2.17
N LEU A 33 -5.34 -9.47 3.07
CA LEU A 33 -5.66 -9.63 4.49
C LEU A 33 -7.10 -10.10 4.69
N ARG A 34 -8.07 -9.58 3.92
CA ARG A 34 -9.46 -10.01 3.99
C ARG A 34 -9.60 -11.47 3.54
N ILE A 35 -8.94 -11.86 2.45
CA ILE A 35 -8.90 -13.25 1.98
C ILE A 35 -8.28 -14.11 3.08
N PHE A 36 -7.13 -13.73 3.62
CA PHE A 36 -6.48 -14.45 4.71
C PHE A 36 -7.39 -14.63 5.93
N ARG A 37 -8.20 -13.61 6.28
CA ARG A 37 -9.21 -13.71 7.35
C ARG A 37 -10.40 -14.60 6.98
N MET A 38 -10.83 -14.59 5.72
CA MET A 38 -11.92 -15.46 5.23
C MET A 38 -11.48 -16.92 5.10
N THR A 39 -10.25 -17.16 4.67
CA THR A 39 -9.66 -18.50 4.45
C THR A 39 -8.94 -19.03 5.68
N GLY A 40 -8.84 -18.27 6.77
CA GLY A 40 -8.24 -18.71 8.05
C GLY A 40 -6.73 -18.95 8.03
N GLY A 41 -6.01 -18.41 7.05
CA GLY A 41 -4.56 -18.57 6.90
C GLY A 41 -4.11 -19.96 6.40
N PRO A 42 -2.78 -20.23 6.38
CA PRO A 42 -2.16 -21.41 5.75
C PRO A 42 -2.47 -22.78 6.42
N GLY A 43 -3.55 -22.87 7.18
CA GLY A 43 -4.03 -24.10 7.82
C GLY A 43 -5.52 -24.38 7.66
N ALA A 44 -6.34 -23.42 7.22
CA ALA A 44 -7.79 -23.65 7.13
C ALA A 44 -8.23 -24.36 5.84
N ASN A 45 -7.34 -24.47 4.85
CA ASN A 45 -7.53 -25.37 3.69
C ASN A 45 -7.17 -26.84 4.00
N ARG A 46 -6.80 -27.18 5.23
CA ARG A 46 -6.46 -28.57 5.65
C ARG A 46 -7.70 -29.42 5.97
N ARG A 47 -8.90 -28.91 5.67
CA ARG A 47 -10.20 -29.52 6.00
C ARG A 47 -10.88 -30.25 4.84
N TYR A 48 -10.12 -30.59 3.80
CA TYR A 48 -10.46 -31.67 2.88
C TYR A 48 -9.22 -32.57 2.69
N PRO A 49 -9.38 -33.91 2.80
CA PRO A 49 -8.30 -34.89 2.69
C PRO A 49 -7.66 -34.94 1.29
#